data_AF-A0A7C9IQR1-F1
#
_entry.id   AF-A0A7C9IQR1-F1
#
_cell.length_a   1.000
_cell.length_b   1.000
_cell.length_c   1.000
_cell.angle_alpha   90.00
_cell.angle_beta   90.00
_cell.angle_gamma   90.00
#
_symmetry.space_group_name_H-M   'P 1'
#
loop_
_entity.id
_entity.type
_entity.pdbx_description
1 polymer ?
#
loop_
_entity_poly.entity_id
_entity_poly.type
_entity_poly.pdbx_seq_one_letter_code
_entity_poly.pdbx_strand_id
1 'polypeptide(L)' 'MSCPICKKPSDKAYRPFCSRRCADVDLGRWLTGGYAIPAVSDEDEDPEDQGPDAPRRLN' A
#
# COMPACT_ATOMS: atom_id res chain seq x y z
N MET A 1 -2.03 7.52 16.94
CA MET A 1 -1.65 6.70 15.77
C MET A 1 -0.36 5.96 16.10
N SER A 2 -0.25 4.71 15.67
CA SER A 2 0.95 3.87 15.85
C SER A 2 1.82 3.93 14.58
N CYS A 3 3.14 3.86 14.77
CA CYS A 3 4.09 3.81 13.66
C CYS A 3 3.81 2.55 12.81
N PRO A 4 3.61 2.67 11.49
CA PRO A 4 3.29 1.51 10.65
C PRO A 4 4.44 0.50 10.59
N ILE A 5 5.68 0.95 10.77
CA ILE A 5 6.91 0.14 10.68
C ILE A 5 7.18 -0.68 11.94
N CYS A 6 7.01 -0.11 13.13
CA CYS A 6 7.42 -0.76 14.39
C CYS A 6 6.39 -0.68 15.53
N LYS A 7 5.19 -0.16 15.26
CA LYS A 7 4.04 -0.05 16.17
C LYS A 7 4.21 0.83 17.41
N LYS A 8 5.38 1.45 17.62
CA LYS A 8 5.60 2.47 18.65
C LYS A 8 4.72 3.72 18.43
N PRO A 9 4.44 4.53 19.46
CA PRO A 9 3.71 5.80 19.29
C PRO A 9 4.38 6.70 18.25
N SER A 10 3.58 7.31 17.36
CA SER A 10 4.09 8.27 16.37
C SER A 10 4.65 9.52 17.04
N ASP A 11 5.76 10.05 16.56
CA ASP A 11 6.30 11.34 16.99
C ASP A 11 5.72 12.47 16.13
N LYS A 12 5.50 13.66 16.70
CA LYS A 12 4.89 14.78 15.96
C LYS A 12 5.71 15.22 14.75
N ALA A 13 7.04 15.22 14.85
CA ALA A 13 7.93 15.65 13.79
C ALA A 13 8.06 14.61 12.66
N TYR A 14 7.70 13.35 12.94
CA TYR A 14 7.90 12.23 12.01
C TYR A 14 6.62 11.52 11.61
N ARG A 15 5.43 12.08 11.88
CA ARG A 15 4.16 11.41 11.57
C ARG A 15 4.10 10.98 10.10
N PRO A 16 3.61 9.75 9.79
CA PRO A 16 2.98 8.78 10.70
C PRO A 16 3.95 7.90 11.52
N PHE A 17 5.26 8.11 11.42
CA PHE A 17 6.30 7.28 12.03
C PHE A 17 6.70 7.74 13.45
N CYS A 18 7.48 6.90 14.13
CA CYS A 18 8.05 7.23 15.45
C CYS A 18 9.43 7.90 15.38
N SER A 19 10.11 7.87 14.23
CA SER A 19 11.46 8.44 14.05
C SER A 19 11.86 8.51 12.58
N ARG A 20 12.90 9.30 12.27
CA ARG A 20 13.56 9.35 10.96
C ARG A 20 13.91 7.94 10.44
N ARG A 21 14.50 7.09 11.28
CA ARG A 21 14.87 5.71 10.91
C ARG A 21 13.67 4.92 10.36
N CYS A 22 12.49 5.05 10.95
CA CYS A 22 11.30 4.35 10.44
C CYS A 22 10.79 4.95 9.13
N ALA A 23 10.89 6.27 8.94
CA ALA A 23 10.58 6.91 7.66
C ALA A 23 11.53 6.43 6.54
N ASP A 24 12.84 6.36 6.83
CA ASP A 24 13.84 5.89 5.87
C ASP A 24 13.63 4.40 5.50
N VAL A 25 13.23 3.55 6.45
CA VAL A 25 12.88 2.15 6.17
C VAL A 25 11.66 2.04 5.27
N ASP A 26 10.62 2.85 5.51
CA ASP A 26 9.44 2.88 4.66
C ASP A 26 9.80 3.31 3.24
N LEU A 27 10.58 4.38 3.10
CA LEU A 27 11.10 4.84 1.81
C LEU A 27 11.90 3.73 1.11
N GLY A 28 12.74 2.99 1.83
CA GLY A 28 13.45 1.83 1.29
C GLY A 28 12.50 0.80 0.67
N ARG A 29 11.41 0.45 1.36
CA ARG A 29 10.39 -0.49 0.84
C ARG A 29 9.73 0.01 -0.43
N TRP A 30 9.46 1.32 -0.52
CA TRP A 30 8.95 1.93 -1.76
C TRP A 30 9.93 1.78 -2.91
N LEU A 31 11.20 2.15 -2.69
CA LEU A 31 12.22 2.13 -3.73
C LEU A 31 12.57 0.72 -4.20
N THR A 32 12.40 -0.29 -3.35
CA THR A 32 12.67 -1.70 -3.72
C THR A 32 11.42 -2.44 -4.23
N GLY A 33 10.28 -1.77 -4.39
CA GLY A 33 9.03 -2.42 -4.82
C GLY A 33 8.39 -3.33 -3.78
N GLY A 34 8.72 -3.17 -2.49
CA GLY A 34 8.08 -3.91 -1.40
C GLY A 34 6.60 -3.58 -1.18
N TYR A 35 6.12 -2.49 -1.79
CA TYR A 35 4.71 -2.09 -1.86
C TYR A 35 4.15 -2.27 -3.28
N ALA A 36 4.40 -3.43 -3.91
CA ALA A 36 3.81 -3.77 -5.20
C ALA A 36 2.39 -4.34 -5.03
N ILE A 37 1.51 -4.01 -5.98
CA ILE A 37 0.21 -4.67 -6.14
C ILE A 37 0.47 -5.92 -6.98
N PRO A 38 0.11 -7.13 -6.52
CA PRO A 38 0.27 -8.34 -7.31
C PRO A 38 -0.54 -8.22 -8.60
N ALA A 39 0.06 -8.61 -9.73
CA ALA A 39 -0.67 -8.74 -10.97
C ALA A 39 -1.52 -10.02 -10.91
N VAL A 40 -2.79 -9.91 -11.26
CA VAL A 40 -3.59 -11.08 -11.63
C VAL A 40 -3.19 -11.47 -13.05
N SER A 41 -2.86 -12.74 -13.26
CA SER A 41 -2.69 -13.30 -14.60
C SER A 41 -4.04 -13.37 -15.29
N ASP A 42 -4.10 -13.02 -16.59
CA ASP A 42 -5.33 -13.12 -17.42
C ASP A 42 -5.89 -14.57 -17.50
N GLU A 43 -5.16 -15.55 -16.97
CA GLU A 43 -5.58 -16.97 -16.88
C GLU A 43 -6.57 -17.22 -15.73
N ASP A 44 -6.69 -16.29 -14.77
CA ASP A 44 -7.57 -16.35 -13.60
C ASP A 44 -8.68 -15.28 -13.66
N GLU A 45 -9.16 -14.93 -14.86
CA GLU A 45 -10.35 -14.09 -15.02
C GLU A 45 -11.61 -14.87 -14.60
N ASP A 46 -11.94 -14.85 -13.30
CA ASP A 46 -13.31 -15.01 -12.83
C ASP A 46 -14.05 -13.70 -13.19
N PRO A 47 -15.08 -13.71 -14.06
CA PRO A 47 -15.65 -12.51 -14.69
C PRO A 47 -16.37 -11.52 -13.75
N GLU A 48 -16.23 -11.65 -12.43
CA GLU A 48 -16.93 -10.84 -11.43
C GLU A 48 -16.06 -9.80 -10.69
N ASP A 49 -14.72 -9.79 -10.86
CA ASP A 49 -13.86 -8.78 -10.21
C ASP A 49 -13.79 -7.47 -11.01
N GLN A 50 -14.94 -6.80 -11.13
CA GLN A 50 -14.97 -5.40 -11.55
C GLN A 50 -14.72 -4.52 -10.33
N GLY A 51 -13.49 -4.01 -10.22
CA GLY A 51 -13.14 -2.97 -9.24
C GLY A 51 -14.12 -1.78 -9.26
N PRO A 52 -14.22 -1.02 -8.15
CA PRO A 52 -15.33 -0.10 -7.89
C PRO A 52 -15.46 1.12 -8.84
N ASP A 53 -14.58 1.25 -9.83
CA ASP A 53 -14.54 2.37 -10.80
C ASP A 53 -14.54 1.90 -12.27
N ALA A 54 -15.04 0.69 -12.56
CA ALA A 54 -15.27 0.28 -13.94
C ALA A 54 -16.62 0.86 -14.44
N PRO A 55 -16.65 1.65 -15.54
CA PRO A 55 -17.89 2.20 -16.06
C PRO A 55 -18.78 1.06 -16.56
N ARG A 56 -19.97 0.90 -15.94
CA ARG A 56 -21.00 -0.08 -16.34
C ARG A 56 -21.23 0.02 -17.84
N ARG A 57 -20.78 -0.98 -18.58
CA ARG A 57 -21.15 -1.16 -19.99
C ARG A 57 -22.66 -1.41 -20.01
N LEU A 58 -23.42 -0.40 -20.41
CA LEU A 58 -24.85 -0.53 -20.67
C LEU A 58 -24.99 -1.31 -21.98
N ASN A 59 -25.34 -2.58 -21.89
CA ASN A 59 -26.08 -3.27 -22.94
C ASN A 59 -27.01 -4.31 -22.30
#